data_AF-A0A4Z1KBH6-F1
#
_entry.id   AF-A0A4Z1KBH6-F1
#
_cell.length_a   1.000
_cell.length_b   1.000
_cell.length_c   1.000
_cell.angle_alpha   90.00
_cell.angle_beta   90.00
_cell.angle_gamma   90.00
#
_symmetry.space_group_name_H-M   'P 1'
#
loop_
_entity.id
_entity.type
_entity.pdbx_description
1 polymer ?
#
loop_
_entity_poly.entity_id
_entity_poly.type
_entity_poly.pdbx_seq_one_letter_code
_entity_poly.pdbx_strand_id
1 'polypeptide(L)'
;MAYLSYIEPGLDTILPLSIFIFILNLIRDLLDSFLYCGLIGEIFIGVLSGMPITGTSFLSIEIQETVQYLGYLGLICLVFEGGLITDLHLLRKTIWLTLFAAMIGVLMPMALSFFILGMKFDSIEGSGYPTALAAFSAGVSLCSTSLGSTFIILASANLQKTPTGTLKAGTAMLDDILVLVMVKIITALGQGQSDSWTIARPAISSLSLIIATFLLTPFLLKSLLRGFHSIFTHPKVGQETFGGDIDTEKGISRHAGFLLSTLVLIVLVTIAACVEGSILLSAFLAGAVVRYTWQSVGGGEDMDMDVDRPTMMFEEYYKPIMDHILVPFFFASIGFSIPVSEMFSGSIMWKGIFYAFLMFLAKASVGIVVYFKFFTTKWSHKWTDSKKRTLPVPEELPQQGGSPEEIPANDPVDQKFKTDPPHLDAIIVGSTMIARGGFGFLVASEAQSSGTLSLSKTPTRILNVQGLSHKVTERFRTLDVVEDQIFLVIIWALVLCTIVGPVVSGIAVRRKLIKERAGERCECSFNVRQRDIGTGDDRVGGCHLCL
;
A
#
# COMPACT_ATOMS: atom_id res chain seq x y z
N MET A 1 42.88 4.34 11.37
CA MET A 1 43.37 3.83 10.08
C MET A 1 43.00 4.85 9.01
N ALA A 2 43.89 5.22 8.08
CA ALA A 2 43.67 6.30 7.11
C ALA A 2 43.03 5.82 5.77
N TYR A 3 42.97 4.51 5.53
CA TYR A 3 42.28 3.88 4.41
C TYR A 3 42.04 2.39 4.73
N LEU A 4 41.08 1.76 4.05
CA LEU A 4 40.79 0.32 4.15
C LEU A 4 41.54 -0.41 3.03
N SER A 5 42.48 -1.30 3.37
CA SER A 5 43.21 -2.10 2.37
C SER A 5 42.29 -3.14 1.74
N TYR A 6 42.34 -3.25 0.41
CA TYR A 6 41.61 -4.29 -0.32
C TYR A 6 42.21 -5.67 -0.01
N ILE A 7 41.40 -6.54 0.57
CA ILE A 7 41.71 -7.94 0.84
C ILE A 7 40.66 -8.75 0.07
N GLU A 8 41.10 -9.70 -0.77
CA GLU A 8 40.21 -10.57 -1.52
C GLU A 8 39.36 -11.40 -0.55
N PRO A 9 38.02 -11.37 -0.64
CA PRO A 9 37.18 -12.19 0.21
C PRO A 9 37.30 -13.67 -0.16
N GLY A 10 37.34 -14.53 0.85
CA GLY A 10 37.42 -15.98 0.64
C GLY A 10 36.13 -16.56 0.04
N LEU A 11 36.26 -17.77 -0.52
CA LEU A 11 35.13 -18.52 -1.10
C LEU A 11 34.04 -18.82 -0.07
N ASP A 12 34.42 -18.97 1.20
CA ASP A 12 33.55 -19.13 2.37
C ASP A 12 32.57 -17.96 2.55
N THR A 13 32.89 -16.77 2.04
CA THR A 13 32.01 -15.59 2.09
C THR A 13 31.24 -15.38 0.79
N ILE A 14 31.90 -15.49 -0.37
CA ILE A 14 31.27 -15.19 -1.67
C ILE A 14 30.21 -16.25 -2.02
N LEU A 15 30.49 -17.52 -1.76
CA LEU A 15 29.61 -18.62 -2.17
C LEU A 15 28.26 -18.57 -1.43
N PRO A 16 28.19 -18.43 -0.09
CA PRO A 16 26.91 -18.30 0.59
C PRO A 16 26.13 -17.05 0.19
N LEU A 17 26.81 -15.93 -0.04
CA LEU A 17 26.17 -14.69 -0.48
C LEU A 17 25.52 -14.86 -1.87
N SER A 18 26.24 -15.48 -2.82
CA SER A 18 25.71 -15.76 -4.15
C SER A 18 24.53 -16.73 -4.11
N ILE A 19 24.63 -17.80 -3.32
CA ILE A 19 23.55 -18.76 -3.11
C ILE A 19 22.33 -18.08 -2.46
N PHE A 20 22.56 -17.21 -1.48
CA PHE A 20 21.50 -16.47 -0.80
C PHE A 20 20.72 -15.57 -1.76
N ILE A 21 21.41 -14.77 -2.58
CA ILE A 21 20.77 -13.94 -3.62
C ILE A 21 19.98 -14.79 -4.62
N PHE A 22 20.57 -15.91 -5.06
CA PHE A 22 19.93 -16.82 -6.02
C PHE A 22 18.65 -17.45 -5.45
N ILE A 23 18.72 -17.98 -4.23
CA ILE A 23 17.58 -18.62 -3.55
C ILE A 23 16.47 -17.61 -3.28
N LEU A 24 16.81 -16.38 -2.87
CA LEU A 24 15.82 -15.32 -2.65
C LEU A 24 14.98 -15.06 -3.91
N ASN A 25 15.64 -14.87 -5.05
CA ASN A 25 14.95 -14.62 -6.32
C ASN A 25 14.15 -15.84 -6.79
N LEU A 26 14.74 -17.05 -6.71
CA LEU A 26 14.07 -18.29 -7.11
C LEU A 26 12.79 -18.53 -6.32
N ILE A 27 12.85 -18.35 -5.00
CA ILE A 27 11.72 -18.59 -4.10
C ILE A 27 10.66 -17.50 -4.23
N ARG A 28 11.06 -16.25 -4.46
CA ARG A 28 10.13 -15.16 -4.79
C ARG A 28 9.32 -15.51 -6.04
N ASP A 29 9.97 -15.87 -7.14
CA ASP A 29 9.30 -16.18 -8.41
C ASP A 29 8.37 -17.39 -8.27
N LEU A 30 8.82 -18.42 -7.55
CA LEU A 30 8.02 -19.61 -7.26
C LEU A 30 6.75 -19.24 -6.49
N LEU A 31 6.87 -18.55 -5.35
CA LEU A 31 5.74 -18.20 -4.50
C LEU A 31 4.81 -17.16 -5.13
N ASP A 32 5.34 -16.25 -5.95
CA ASP A 32 4.51 -15.29 -6.67
C ASP A 32 3.67 -16.00 -7.74
N SER A 33 4.25 -16.98 -8.45
CA SER A 33 3.51 -17.82 -9.41
C SER A 33 2.41 -18.67 -8.76
N PHE A 34 2.65 -19.22 -7.56
CA PHE A 34 1.69 -20.09 -6.88
C PHE A 34 0.64 -19.35 -6.03
N LEU A 35 1.05 -18.33 -5.27
CA LEU A 35 0.23 -17.72 -4.21
C LEU A 35 0.09 -16.18 -4.34
N TYR A 36 0.69 -15.55 -5.36
CA TYR A 36 0.77 -14.08 -5.50
C TYR A 36 1.35 -13.39 -4.25
N CYS A 37 2.31 -14.07 -3.63
CA CYS A 37 2.84 -13.71 -2.32
C CYS A 37 4.36 -13.95 -2.21
N GLY A 38 5.12 -13.47 -3.21
CA GLY A 38 6.59 -13.59 -3.23
C GLY A 38 7.29 -13.08 -1.96
N LEU A 39 6.76 -12.01 -1.34
CA LEU A 39 7.34 -11.39 -0.13
C LEU A 39 7.50 -12.35 1.06
N ILE A 40 6.59 -13.32 1.22
CA ILE A 40 6.68 -14.31 2.32
C ILE A 40 7.83 -15.26 2.07
N GLY A 41 8.14 -15.55 0.81
CA GLY A 41 9.29 -16.35 0.43
C GLY A 41 10.60 -15.71 0.85
N GLU A 42 10.75 -14.42 0.57
CA GLU A 42 11.94 -13.65 0.94
C GLU A 42 12.11 -13.59 2.46
N ILE A 43 11.02 -13.34 3.21
CA ILE A 43 11.03 -13.39 4.68
C ILE A 43 11.43 -14.79 5.16
N PHE A 44 10.85 -15.85 4.59
CA PHE A 44 11.13 -17.23 5.00
C PHE A 44 12.59 -17.63 4.76
N ILE A 45 13.18 -17.23 3.64
CA ILE A 45 14.61 -17.45 3.36
C ILE A 45 15.49 -16.63 4.31
N GLY A 46 15.08 -15.40 4.63
CA GLY A 46 15.71 -14.59 5.68
C GLY A 46 15.69 -15.33 7.02
N VAL A 47 14.54 -15.83 7.43
CA VAL A 47 14.34 -16.63 8.64
C VAL A 47 15.26 -17.86 8.67
N LEU A 48 15.34 -18.62 7.57
CA LEU A 48 16.23 -19.77 7.48
C LEU A 48 17.70 -19.38 7.57
N SER A 49 18.09 -18.26 6.98
CA SER A 49 19.47 -17.78 6.94
C SER A 49 19.88 -17.02 8.21
N GLY A 50 18.91 -16.63 9.04
CA GLY A 50 19.10 -15.95 10.32
C GLY A 50 19.43 -16.92 11.47
N MET A 51 19.65 -16.35 12.66
CA MET A 51 19.82 -17.15 13.87
C MET A 51 18.45 -17.62 14.39
N PRO A 52 18.28 -18.88 14.87
CA PRO A 52 19.30 -19.87 15.24
C PRO A 52 19.46 -21.05 14.26
N ILE A 53 18.68 -21.14 13.17
CA ILE A 53 18.51 -22.38 12.38
C ILE A 53 19.78 -22.76 11.62
N THR A 54 20.36 -21.82 10.88
CA THR A 54 21.59 -22.06 10.10
C THR A 54 22.81 -21.43 10.78
N GLY A 55 22.59 -20.56 11.77
CA GLY A 55 23.63 -19.92 12.58
C GLY A 55 24.52 -18.95 11.79
N THR A 56 25.55 -18.40 12.44
CA THR A 56 26.60 -17.55 11.82
C THR A 56 27.47 -18.28 10.79
N SER A 57 27.20 -19.57 10.55
CA SER A 57 28.00 -20.41 9.66
C SER A 57 27.66 -20.23 8.18
N PHE A 58 26.45 -19.76 7.84
CA PHE A 58 26.05 -19.52 6.45
C PHE A 58 26.19 -18.05 6.07
N LEU A 59 25.72 -17.13 6.91
CA LEU A 59 25.95 -15.69 6.75
C LEU A 59 26.55 -15.13 8.03
N SER A 60 27.66 -14.40 7.93
CA SER A 60 28.22 -13.67 9.07
C SER A 60 27.29 -12.53 9.49
N ILE A 61 27.38 -12.12 10.76
CA ILE A 61 26.56 -11.03 11.30
C ILE A 61 26.78 -9.70 10.55
N GLU A 62 28.03 -9.44 10.14
CA GLU A 62 28.42 -8.25 9.38
C GLU A 62 27.74 -8.19 8.01
N ILE A 63 27.58 -9.35 7.36
CA ILE A 63 26.86 -9.45 6.08
C ILE A 63 25.36 -9.24 6.31
N GLN A 64 24.79 -9.80 7.39
CA GLN A 64 23.38 -9.57 7.72
C GLN A 64 23.09 -8.08 7.96
N GLU A 65 23.95 -7.38 8.69
CA GLU A 65 23.86 -5.93 8.89
C GLU A 65 23.98 -5.16 7.57
N THR A 66 24.92 -5.56 6.70
CA THR A 66 25.08 -4.95 5.37
C THR A 66 23.83 -5.14 4.50
N VAL A 67 23.27 -6.35 4.50
CA VAL A 67 22.01 -6.68 3.82
C VAL A 67 20.86 -5.84 4.37
N GLN A 68 20.81 -5.63 5.69
CA GLN A 68 19.80 -4.76 6.33
C GLN A 68 19.92 -3.30 5.88
N TYR A 69 21.13 -2.72 5.84
CA TYR A 69 21.33 -1.35 5.35
C TYR A 69 20.93 -1.19 3.88
N LEU A 70 21.32 -2.16 3.05
CA LEU A 70 20.99 -2.14 1.62
C LEU A 70 19.49 -2.39 1.38
N GLY A 71 18.87 -3.24 2.20
CA GLY A 71 17.43 -3.45 2.24
C GLY A 71 16.67 -2.17 2.64
N TYR A 72 17.17 -1.42 3.62
CA TYR A 72 16.55 -0.15 4.00
C TYR A 72 16.60 0.90 2.86
N LEU A 73 17.65 0.90 2.04
CA LEU A 73 17.68 1.70 0.81
C LEU A 73 16.60 1.23 -0.20
N GLY A 74 16.45 -0.09 -0.35
CA GLY A 74 15.36 -0.69 -1.15
C GLY A 74 13.98 -0.26 -0.69
N LEU A 75 13.74 -0.22 0.62
CA LEU A 75 12.51 0.28 1.20
C LEU A 75 12.26 1.75 0.87
N ILE A 76 13.27 2.62 0.95
CA ILE A 76 13.13 4.03 0.56
C ILE A 76 12.72 4.15 -0.91
N CYS A 77 13.36 3.37 -1.80
CA CYS A 77 13.01 3.32 -3.22
C CYS A 77 11.60 2.75 -3.48
N LEU A 78 11.19 1.71 -2.75
CA LEU A 78 9.85 1.12 -2.84
C LEU A 78 8.78 2.14 -2.40
N VAL A 79 9.01 2.87 -1.32
CA VAL A 79 8.09 3.93 -0.87
C VAL A 79 8.05 5.09 -1.86
N PHE A 80 9.19 5.43 -2.46
CA PHE A 80 9.28 6.42 -3.53
C PHE A 80 8.48 5.99 -4.78
N GLU A 81 8.56 4.73 -5.19
CA GLU A 81 7.72 4.15 -6.25
C GLU A 81 6.23 4.30 -5.91
N GLY A 82 5.84 3.98 -4.68
CA GLY A 82 4.46 4.16 -4.22
C GLY A 82 3.96 5.59 -4.38
N GLY A 83 4.81 6.59 -4.09
CA GLY A 83 4.53 8.00 -4.34
C GLY A 83 4.43 8.32 -5.83
N LEU A 84 5.28 7.70 -6.65
CA LEU A 84 5.35 7.90 -8.10
C LEU A 84 4.11 7.37 -8.83
N ILE A 85 3.56 6.24 -8.38
CA ILE A 85 2.34 5.62 -8.95
C ILE A 85 1.07 6.37 -8.49
N THR A 86 1.15 7.18 -7.44
CA THR A 86 -0.01 7.84 -6.84
C THR A 86 -0.56 8.98 -7.72
N ASP A 87 -1.75 8.77 -8.30
CA ASP A 87 -2.48 9.79 -9.03
C ASP A 87 -3.19 10.80 -8.10
N LEU A 88 -2.49 11.89 -7.79
CA LEU A 88 -3.03 12.99 -6.98
C LEU A 88 -4.32 13.58 -7.55
N HIS A 89 -4.46 13.64 -8.88
CA HIS A 89 -5.65 14.16 -9.53
C HIS A 89 -6.89 13.29 -9.28
N LEU A 90 -6.71 11.96 -9.31
CA LEU A 90 -7.80 11.00 -9.06
C LEU A 90 -8.17 10.95 -7.58
N LEU A 91 -7.15 11.00 -6.71
CA LEU A 91 -7.34 11.09 -5.25
C LEU A 91 -8.12 12.34 -4.86
N ARG A 92 -7.81 13.51 -5.45
CA ARG A 92 -8.49 14.77 -5.15
C ARG A 92 -10.00 14.74 -5.45
N LYS A 93 -10.42 14.07 -6.52
CA LYS A 93 -11.85 13.97 -6.89
C LYS A 93 -12.67 13.11 -5.92
N THR A 94 -12.04 12.14 -5.26
CA THR A 94 -12.72 11.16 -4.39
C THR A 94 -12.28 11.25 -2.92
N ILE A 95 -11.57 12.33 -2.56
CA ILE A 95 -10.79 12.44 -1.31
C ILE A 95 -11.61 12.13 -0.06
N TRP A 96 -12.86 12.61 0.01
CA TRP A 96 -13.72 12.40 1.18
C TRP A 96 -14.07 10.93 1.37
N LEU A 97 -14.43 10.23 0.29
CA LEU A 97 -14.82 8.84 0.36
C LEU A 97 -13.61 7.94 0.69
N THR A 98 -12.47 8.19 0.06
CA THR A 98 -11.22 7.46 0.34
C THR A 98 -10.74 7.71 1.77
N LEU A 99 -10.89 8.94 2.28
CA LEU A 99 -10.52 9.30 3.65
C LEU A 99 -11.39 8.58 4.68
N PHE A 100 -12.71 8.58 4.53
CA PHE A 100 -13.59 7.83 5.45
C PHE A 100 -13.30 6.33 5.42
N ALA A 101 -13.06 5.76 4.23
CA ALA A 101 -12.71 4.36 4.08
C ALA A 101 -11.37 4.02 4.75
N ALA A 102 -10.33 4.85 4.56
CA ALA A 102 -9.03 4.69 5.22
C ALA A 102 -9.14 4.84 6.74
N MET A 103 -9.88 5.84 7.22
CA MET A 103 -10.12 6.01 8.66
C MET A 103 -10.77 4.79 9.30
N ILE A 104 -11.77 4.18 8.65
CA ILE A 104 -12.37 2.93 9.14
C ILE A 104 -11.35 1.78 9.05
N GLY A 105 -10.60 1.70 7.95
CA GLY A 105 -9.56 0.70 7.72
C GLY A 105 -8.40 0.75 8.71
N VAL A 106 -8.17 1.88 9.36
CA VAL A 106 -7.16 2.07 10.41
C VAL A 106 -7.78 1.96 11.81
N LEU A 107 -8.85 2.69 12.08
CA LEU A 107 -9.46 2.76 13.42
C LEU A 107 -10.08 1.43 13.86
N MET A 108 -10.70 0.65 12.96
CA MET A 108 -11.33 -0.61 13.34
C MET A 108 -10.31 -1.66 13.79
N PRO A 109 -9.23 -1.96 13.03
CA PRO A 109 -8.15 -2.83 13.51
C PRO A 109 -7.56 -2.34 14.84
N MET A 110 -7.26 -1.05 14.96
CA MET A 110 -6.73 -0.49 16.22
C MET A 110 -7.68 -0.70 17.39
N ALA A 111 -8.96 -0.34 17.24
CA ALA A 111 -9.96 -0.49 18.30
C ALA A 111 -10.11 -1.97 18.71
N LEU A 112 -10.04 -2.89 17.76
CA LEU A 112 -10.09 -4.32 18.02
C LEU A 112 -8.84 -4.81 18.77
N SER A 113 -7.64 -4.32 18.42
CA SER A 113 -6.40 -4.63 19.15
C SER A 113 -6.46 -4.16 20.62
N PHE A 114 -6.99 -2.96 20.88
CA PHE A 114 -7.25 -2.48 22.25
C PHE A 114 -8.37 -3.25 22.95
N PHE A 115 -9.38 -3.71 22.22
CA PHE A 115 -10.46 -4.50 22.78
C PHE A 115 -9.99 -5.90 23.22
N ILE A 116 -9.12 -6.54 22.43
CA ILE A 116 -8.48 -7.82 22.80
C ILE A 116 -7.66 -7.65 24.07
N LEU A 117 -7.01 -6.49 24.27
CA LEU A 117 -6.30 -6.19 25.52
C LEU A 117 -7.24 -6.17 26.74
N GLY A 118 -8.48 -5.71 26.56
CA GLY A 118 -9.51 -5.67 27.60
C GLY A 118 -10.19 -7.02 27.87
N MET A 119 -10.18 -7.94 26.91
CA MET A 119 -10.64 -9.30 27.12
C MET A 119 -9.58 -10.06 27.92
N LYS A 120 -9.93 -10.49 29.13
CA LYS A 120 -9.12 -11.39 29.96
C LYS A 120 -8.95 -12.74 29.25
N PHE A 121 -8.09 -12.82 28.24
CA PHE A 121 -7.51 -14.10 27.86
C PHE A 121 -6.67 -14.53 29.05
N ASP A 122 -7.01 -15.69 29.63
CA ASP A 122 -6.30 -16.25 30.78
C ASP A 122 -4.79 -16.17 30.57
N SER A 123 -4.18 -15.22 31.27
CA SER A 123 -2.74 -15.13 31.39
C SER A 123 -2.29 -16.38 32.13
N ILE A 124 -1.48 -17.19 31.45
CA ILE A 124 -0.59 -18.15 32.10
C ILE A 124 0.16 -17.38 33.20
N GLU A 125 0.18 -17.99 34.39
CA GLU A 125 0.79 -17.55 35.65
C GLU A 125 1.87 -16.46 35.50
N GLY A 126 1.53 -15.22 35.87
CA GLY A 126 2.52 -14.20 36.24
C GLY A 126 2.82 -13.06 35.26
N SER A 127 2.36 -13.07 34.01
CA SER A 127 2.57 -11.93 33.09
C SER A 127 1.42 -10.90 33.17
N GLY A 128 1.73 -9.64 33.49
CA GLY A 128 0.77 -8.54 33.46
C GLY A 128 0.11 -8.34 32.10
N TYR A 129 -0.98 -7.57 32.04
CA TYR A 129 -1.65 -7.19 30.80
C TYR A 129 -0.68 -6.49 29.83
N PRO A 130 -0.73 -6.77 28.51
CA PRO A 130 0.10 -6.07 27.54
C PRO A 130 -0.02 -4.55 27.69
N THR A 131 1.07 -3.82 27.50
CA THR A 131 1.03 -2.35 27.56
C THR A 131 0.05 -1.84 26.50
N ALA A 132 -0.69 -0.76 26.79
CA ALA A 132 -1.52 -0.07 25.79
C ALA A 132 -0.73 0.25 24.50
N LEU A 133 0.58 0.48 24.65
CA LEU A 133 1.53 0.68 23.58
C LEU A 133 1.75 -0.56 22.70
N ALA A 134 1.78 -1.76 23.29
CA ALA A 134 1.89 -3.02 22.55
C ALA A 134 0.62 -3.31 21.74
N ALA A 135 -0.56 -3.04 22.30
CA ALA A 135 -1.83 -3.13 21.57
C ALA A 135 -1.92 -2.10 20.44
N PHE A 136 -1.42 -0.87 20.68
CA PHE A 136 -1.31 0.17 19.65
C PHE A 136 -0.41 -0.26 18.50
N SER A 137 0.81 -0.72 18.81
CA SER A 137 1.77 -1.21 17.82
C SER A 137 1.21 -2.40 17.04
N ALA A 138 0.66 -3.39 17.72
CA ALA A 138 0.03 -4.55 17.08
C ALA A 138 -1.11 -4.13 16.15
N GLY A 139 -1.91 -3.14 16.54
CA GLY A 139 -2.96 -2.56 15.70
C GLY A 139 -2.39 -1.90 14.45
N VAL A 140 -1.39 -1.01 14.61
CA VAL A 140 -0.76 -0.28 13.49
C VAL A 140 -0.08 -1.23 12.50
N SER A 141 0.65 -2.25 12.96
CA SER A 141 1.25 -3.27 12.08
C SER A 141 0.19 -3.94 11.22
N LEU A 142 -0.98 -4.19 11.79
CA LEU A 142 -2.16 -4.72 11.11
C LEU A 142 -3.11 -3.61 10.66
N CYS A 143 -2.62 -2.42 10.34
CA CYS A 143 -3.39 -1.41 9.58
C CYS A 143 -2.94 -1.32 8.13
N SER A 144 -1.68 -1.62 7.80
CA SER A 144 -1.19 -1.52 6.41
C SER A 144 -1.92 -2.50 5.47
N THR A 145 -2.23 -2.04 4.26
CA THR A 145 -2.95 -2.79 3.23
C THR A 145 -2.05 -2.97 2.01
N SER A 146 -1.91 -4.20 1.50
CA SER A 146 -1.10 -4.46 0.30
C SER A 146 -1.82 -4.02 -0.97
N LEU A 147 -1.25 -3.02 -1.66
CA LEU A 147 -1.72 -2.61 -2.98
C LEU A 147 -1.43 -3.70 -4.04
N GLY A 148 -0.21 -4.25 -4.08
CA GLY A 148 0.30 -5.08 -5.17
C GLY A 148 -0.53 -6.34 -5.52
N SER A 149 -0.50 -7.36 -4.66
CA SER A 149 -1.09 -8.68 -4.95
C SER A 149 -2.59 -8.61 -5.26
N THR A 150 -3.31 -7.75 -4.54
CA THR A 150 -4.74 -7.60 -4.73
C THR A 150 -5.06 -6.73 -5.96
N PHE A 151 -4.18 -5.82 -6.37
CA PHE A 151 -4.34 -5.04 -7.59
C PHE A 151 -4.15 -5.90 -8.84
N ILE A 152 -3.20 -6.86 -8.83
CA ILE A 152 -3.04 -7.85 -9.92
C ILE A 152 -4.33 -8.65 -10.12
N ILE A 153 -4.95 -9.13 -9.02
CA ILE A 153 -6.23 -9.84 -9.08
C ILE A 153 -7.33 -8.94 -9.68
N LEU A 154 -7.37 -7.66 -9.29
CA LEU A 154 -8.38 -6.74 -9.78
C LEU A 154 -8.16 -6.34 -11.26
N ALA A 155 -6.90 -6.21 -11.67
CA ALA A 155 -6.47 -5.95 -13.04
C ALA A 155 -6.84 -7.13 -13.96
N SER A 156 -6.61 -8.36 -13.51
CA SER A 156 -6.98 -9.59 -14.26
C SER A 156 -8.48 -9.67 -14.58
N ALA A 157 -9.32 -9.03 -13.76
CA ALA A 157 -10.77 -8.95 -13.93
C ALA A 157 -11.25 -7.65 -14.60
N ASN A 158 -10.33 -6.80 -15.10
CA ASN A 158 -10.62 -5.46 -15.65
C ASN A 158 -11.34 -4.51 -14.67
N LEU A 159 -11.28 -4.79 -13.37
CA LEU A 159 -11.96 -3.99 -12.35
C LEU A 159 -11.09 -2.84 -11.81
N GLN A 160 -9.82 -2.74 -12.23
CA GLN A 160 -8.86 -1.72 -11.76
C GLN A 160 -9.31 -0.27 -12.06
N LYS A 161 -9.89 -0.03 -13.25
CA LYS A 161 -10.36 1.30 -13.69
C LYS A 161 -11.76 1.65 -13.16
N THR A 162 -12.40 0.72 -12.44
CA THR A 162 -13.75 0.95 -11.90
C THR A 162 -13.69 1.83 -10.64
N PRO A 163 -14.80 2.48 -10.24
CA PRO A 163 -14.84 3.24 -8.98
C PRO A 163 -14.39 2.43 -7.76
N THR A 164 -14.61 1.13 -7.77
CA THR A 164 -14.21 0.17 -6.75
C THR A 164 -12.68 -0.01 -6.69
N GLY A 165 -12.02 -0.09 -7.86
CA GLY A 165 -10.57 -0.16 -7.97
C GLY A 165 -9.87 1.14 -7.59
N THR A 166 -10.40 2.27 -8.04
CA THR A 166 -9.92 3.61 -7.65
C THR A 166 -10.08 3.88 -6.16
N LEU A 167 -11.23 3.53 -5.58
CA LEU A 167 -11.46 3.65 -4.13
C LEU A 167 -10.43 2.81 -3.36
N LYS A 168 -10.22 1.57 -3.80
CA LYS A 168 -9.26 0.68 -3.18
C LYS A 168 -7.83 1.22 -3.24
N ALA A 169 -7.38 1.64 -4.42
CA ALA A 169 -6.04 2.20 -4.60
C ALA A 169 -5.84 3.43 -3.70
N GLY A 170 -6.80 4.36 -3.70
CA GLY A 170 -6.74 5.56 -2.86
C GLY A 170 -6.77 5.27 -1.35
N THR A 171 -7.57 4.28 -0.91
CA THR A 171 -7.59 3.86 0.50
C THR A 171 -6.29 3.17 0.92
N ALA A 172 -5.74 2.28 0.10
CA ALA A 172 -4.46 1.62 0.40
C ALA A 172 -3.31 2.63 0.49
N MET A 173 -3.26 3.61 -0.42
CA MET A 173 -2.26 4.69 -0.38
C MET A 173 -2.38 5.55 0.89
N LEU A 174 -3.60 5.92 1.30
CA LEU A 174 -3.82 6.67 2.54
C LEU A 174 -3.46 5.85 3.78
N ASP A 175 -3.79 4.56 3.80
CA ASP A 175 -3.38 3.64 4.88
C ASP A 175 -1.85 3.62 5.03
N ASP A 176 -1.11 3.50 3.92
CA ASP A 176 0.36 3.48 3.95
C ASP A 176 0.93 4.81 4.47
N ILE A 177 0.41 5.97 4.00
CA ILE A 177 0.81 7.28 4.54
C ILE A 177 0.57 7.38 6.05
N LEU A 178 -0.61 6.97 6.51
CA LEU A 178 -0.96 7.00 7.93
C LEU A 178 -0.05 6.06 8.74
N VAL A 179 0.22 4.86 8.25
CA VAL A 179 1.12 3.90 8.90
C VAL A 179 2.55 4.47 9.00
N LEU A 180 3.06 5.11 7.96
CA LEU A 180 4.40 5.73 7.98
C LEU A 180 4.53 6.86 9.03
N VAL A 181 3.44 7.55 9.35
CA VAL A 181 3.38 8.51 10.47
C VAL A 181 3.32 7.79 11.81
N MET A 182 2.49 6.75 11.91
CA MET A 182 2.31 5.98 13.15
C MET A 182 3.59 5.25 13.57
N VAL A 183 4.39 4.73 12.64
CA VAL A 183 5.69 4.10 12.94
C VAL A 183 6.59 5.04 13.75
N LYS A 184 6.67 6.32 13.36
CA LYS A 184 7.50 7.30 14.11
C LYS A 184 6.93 7.60 15.49
N ILE A 185 5.60 7.64 15.63
CA ILE A 185 4.95 7.81 16.93
C ILE A 185 5.25 6.60 17.84
N ILE A 186 5.18 5.39 17.30
CA ILE A 186 5.54 4.14 18.00
C ILE A 186 6.98 4.20 18.51
N THR A 187 7.93 4.53 17.64
CA THR A 187 9.35 4.59 18.02
C THR A 187 9.63 5.64 19.10
N ALA A 188 8.92 6.78 19.06
CA ALA A 188 9.07 7.85 20.05
C ALA A 188 8.49 7.44 21.43
N LEU A 189 7.37 6.70 21.43
CA LEU A 189 6.74 6.19 22.64
C LEU A 189 7.55 5.04 23.28
N GLY A 190 8.15 4.16 22.47
CA GLY A 190 8.97 3.04 22.94
C GLY A 190 10.21 3.48 23.73
N GLN A 191 10.78 4.63 23.40
CA GLN A 191 11.95 5.19 24.08
C GLN A 191 11.66 5.78 25.48
N GLY A 192 10.46 5.60 26.02
CA GLY A 192 10.11 5.99 27.40
C GLY A 192 10.04 7.49 27.63
N GLN A 193 9.84 8.28 26.58
CA GLN A 193 9.71 9.73 26.68
C GLN A 193 8.31 10.09 27.24
N SER A 194 8.27 10.70 28.42
CA SER A 194 7.01 11.02 29.13
C SER A 194 6.39 12.37 28.76
N ASP A 195 7.09 13.19 27.96
CA ASP A 195 6.66 14.54 27.65
C ASP A 195 5.64 14.53 26.51
N SER A 196 4.45 15.08 26.73
CA SER A 196 3.39 15.17 25.70
C SER A 196 3.88 15.85 24.41
N TRP A 197 4.82 16.80 24.53
CA TRP A 197 5.43 17.47 23.40
C TRP A 197 6.29 16.54 22.54
N THR A 198 7.07 15.64 23.16
CA THR A 198 7.93 14.73 22.38
C THR A 198 7.13 13.67 21.64
N ILE A 199 5.94 13.30 22.14
CA ILE A 199 5.00 12.41 21.44
C ILE A 199 4.31 13.13 20.28
N ALA A 200 3.89 14.38 20.49
CA ALA A 200 3.22 15.17 19.47
C ALA A 200 4.18 15.62 18.35
N ARG A 201 5.47 15.78 18.66
CA ARG A 201 6.49 16.32 17.76
C ARG A 201 6.62 15.52 16.45
N PRO A 202 6.77 14.19 16.43
CA PRO A 202 6.83 13.42 15.18
C PRO A 202 5.57 13.54 14.31
N ALA A 203 4.39 13.61 14.94
CA ALA A 203 3.12 13.77 14.24
C ALA A 203 3.00 15.16 13.59
N ILE A 204 3.34 16.21 14.33
CA ILE A 204 3.36 17.60 13.83
C ILE A 204 4.43 17.77 12.76
N SER A 205 5.62 17.19 12.95
CA SER A 205 6.71 17.20 11.97
C SER A 205 6.29 16.54 10.66
N SER A 206 5.65 15.37 10.73
CA SER A 206 5.13 14.66 9.56
C SER A 206 4.02 15.43 8.84
N LEU A 207 3.10 16.04 9.58
CA LEU A 207 2.04 16.89 9.00
C LEU A 207 2.63 18.15 8.36
N SER A 208 3.61 18.77 9.02
CA SER A 208 4.35 19.92 8.50
C SER A 208 5.07 19.56 7.20
N LEU A 209 5.70 18.38 7.10
CA LEU A 209 6.33 17.92 5.87
C LEU A 209 5.32 17.75 4.72
N ILE A 210 4.12 17.21 4.97
CA ILE A 210 3.08 17.09 3.95
C ILE A 210 2.65 18.48 3.46
N ILE A 211 2.33 19.40 4.38
CA ILE A 211 1.86 20.75 4.05
C ILE A 211 2.96 21.54 3.34
N ALA A 212 4.18 21.53 3.90
CA ALA A 212 5.33 22.20 3.35
C ALA A 212 5.63 21.67 1.95
N THR A 213 5.66 20.35 1.74
CA THR A 213 5.89 19.78 0.42
C THR A 213 4.85 20.26 -0.58
N PHE A 214 3.56 20.20 -0.24
CA PHE A 214 2.48 20.67 -1.14
C PHE A 214 2.59 22.17 -1.49
N LEU A 215 2.96 23.01 -0.51
CA LEU A 215 3.19 24.45 -0.71
C LEU A 215 4.47 24.75 -1.48
N LEU A 216 5.53 23.96 -1.26
CA LEU A 216 6.81 24.09 -1.93
C LEU A 216 6.75 23.52 -3.35
N THR A 217 5.88 22.57 -3.67
CA THR A 217 5.76 21.99 -5.02
C THR A 217 5.69 23.05 -6.14
N PRO A 218 4.82 24.07 -6.11
CA PRO A 218 4.81 25.12 -7.14
C PRO A 218 6.08 25.99 -7.15
N PHE A 219 6.75 26.14 -6.01
CA PHE A 219 8.01 26.88 -5.91
C PHE A 219 9.19 26.06 -6.46
N LEU A 220 9.31 24.80 -6.06
CA LEU A 220 10.21 23.79 -6.59
C LEU A 220 10.02 23.71 -8.10
N LEU A 221 8.79 23.62 -8.60
CA LEU A 221 8.49 23.61 -10.03
C LEU A 221 9.12 24.83 -10.74
N LYS A 222 8.90 26.06 -10.24
CA LYS A 222 9.46 27.28 -10.85
C LYS A 222 10.98 27.43 -10.72
N SER A 223 11.57 26.91 -9.63
CA SER A 223 13.01 26.99 -9.35
C SER A 223 13.76 25.95 -10.18
N LEU A 224 13.28 24.71 -10.14
CA LEU A 224 13.82 23.57 -10.87
C LEU A 224 13.67 23.77 -12.38
N LEU A 225 12.53 24.28 -12.88
CA LEU A 225 12.36 24.58 -14.30
C LEU A 225 13.30 25.68 -14.81
N ARG A 226 13.53 26.73 -14.01
CA ARG A 226 14.48 27.80 -14.38
C ARG A 226 15.93 27.34 -14.32
N GLY A 227 16.31 26.61 -13.26
CA GLY A 227 17.65 26.03 -13.13
C GLY A 227 17.92 25.01 -14.24
N PHE A 228 16.92 24.19 -14.57
CA PHE A 228 17.01 23.18 -15.62
C PHE A 228 17.07 23.79 -17.02
N HIS A 229 16.25 24.80 -17.31
CA HIS A 229 16.35 25.56 -18.55
C HIS A 229 17.72 26.23 -18.67
N SER A 230 18.32 26.70 -17.58
CA SER A 230 19.66 27.31 -17.62
C SER A 230 20.80 26.31 -17.87
N ILE A 231 20.65 25.04 -17.48
CA ILE A 231 21.72 24.03 -17.54
C ILE A 231 21.60 23.11 -18.77
N PHE A 232 20.37 22.84 -19.23
CA PHE A 232 20.10 21.88 -20.32
C PHE A 232 19.74 22.52 -21.67
N THR A 233 19.56 23.85 -21.77
CA THR A 233 19.58 24.50 -23.09
C THR A 233 21.02 24.66 -23.56
N HIS A 234 21.60 23.60 -24.12
CA HIS A 234 22.64 23.81 -25.11
C HIS A 234 22.01 24.52 -26.32
N PRO A 235 22.61 25.61 -26.82
CA PRO A 235 22.13 26.26 -28.03
C PRO A 235 22.24 25.27 -29.18
N LYS A 236 21.24 25.25 -30.08
CA LYS A 236 21.24 24.49 -31.33
C LYS A 236 22.62 24.61 -32.01
N VAL A 237 23.43 23.56 -31.95
CA VAL A 237 24.54 23.39 -32.89
C VAL A 237 23.98 22.49 -33.97
N GLY A 238 23.64 23.10 -35.11
CA GLY A 238 23.19 22.35 -36.26
C GLY A 238 24.31 21.44 -36.74
N GLN A 239 24.04 20.14 -36.81
CA GLN A 239 24.74 19.28 -37.74
C GLN A 239 23.91 18.03 -38.02
N GLU A 240 23.33 18.04 -39.23
CA GLU A 240 23.11 16.85 -40.05
C GLU A 240 24.28 15.87 -39.88
N THR A 241 24.01 14.56 -39.85
CA THR A 241 24.97 13.44 -39.73
C THR A 241 25.41 13.02 -38.32
N PHE A 242 24.54 12.35 -37.57
CA PHE A 242 24.91 11.11 -36.86
C PHE A 242 23.64 10.31 -36.49
N GLY A 243 23.69 8.99 -36.67
CA GLY A 243 22.52 8.11 -36.73
C GLY A 243 21.73 7.94 -35.43
N GLY A 244 20.40 7.96 -35.57
CA GLY A 244 19.55 6.82 -35.23
C GLY A 244 19.30 6.42 -33.77
N ASP A 245 19.60 7.24 -32.76
CA ASP A 245 19.18 6.92 -31.38
C ASP A 245 18.94 8.14 -30.46
N ILE A 246 18.56 9.29 -31.01
CA ILE A 246 18.21 10.47 -30.20
C ILE A 246 16.93 11.08 -30.73
N ASP A 247 15.81 10.42 -30.43
CA ASP A 247 14.50 11.07 -30.46
C ASP A 247 14.42 12.00 -29.25
N THR A 248 14.66 13.30 -29.44
CA THR A 248 14.17 14.31 -28.50
C THR A 248 13.92 15.64 -29.21
N GLU A 249 12.86 15.66 -30.02
CA GLU A 249 12.17 16.90 -30.32
C GLU A 249 11.48 17.39 -29.03
N LYS A 250 12.15 18.28 -28.29
CA LYS A 250 11.72 18.87 -27.00
C LYS A 250 11.43 17.83 -25.90
N GLY A 251 12.46 17.30 -25.26
CA GLY A 251 12.28 16.51 -24.04
C GLY A 251 13.52 16.49 -23.16
N ILE A 252 13.29 16.43 -21.85
CA ILE A 252 14.33 16.15 -20.85
C ILE A 252 14.99 14.82 -21.23
N SER A 253 16.32 14.77 -21.34
CA SER A 253 17.02 13.50 -21.55
C SER A 253 16.70 12.54 -20.39
N ARG A 254 16.45 11.26 -20.68
CA ARG A 254 16.02 10.26 -19.68
C ARG A 254 16.95 10.23 -18.47
N HIS A 255 18.26 10.30 -18.69
CA HIS A 255 19.29 10.37 -17.66
C HIS A 255 19.19 11.62 -16.77
N ALA A 256 18.91 12.79 -17.36
CA ALA A 256 18.73 14.02 -16.58
C ALA A 256 17.49 13.95 -15.70
N GLY A 257 16.42 13.31 -16.18
CA GLY A 257 15.22 13.02 -15.40
C GLY A 257 15.47 12.12 -14.21
N PHE A 258 16.23 11.05 -14.42
CA PHE A 258 16.69 10.17 -13.35
C PHE A 258 17.47 10.96 -12.29
N LEU A 259 18.53 11.66 -12.68
CA LEU A 259 19.35 12.45 -11.74
C LEU A 259 18.53 13.47 -10.96
N LEU A 260 17.57 14.12 -11.63
CA LEU A 260 16.69 15.10 -11.01
C LEU A 260 15.74 14.47 -9.99
N SER A 261 15.13 13.33 -10.33
CA SER A 261 14.24 12.60 -9.43
C SER A 261 14.99 12.10 -8.19
N THR A 262 16.20 11.57 -8.37
CA THR A 262 17.08 11.15 -7.29
C THR A 262 17.51 12.32 -6.42
N LEU A 263 17.81 13.47 -7.00
CA LEU A 263 18.14 14.69 -6.25
C LEU A 263 16.96 15.16 -5.39
N VAL A 264 15.74 15.16 -5.93
CA VAL A 264 14.52 15.51 -5.17
C VAL A 264 14.31 14.55 -4.00
N LEU A 265 14.50 13.24 -4.23
CA LEU A 265 14.44 12.22 -3.19
C LEU A 265 15.46 12.51 -2.06
N ILE A 266 16.73 12.73 -2.41
CA ILE A 266 17.80 13.01 -1.43
C ILE A 266 17.50 14.31 -0.65
N VAL A 267 17.06 15.38 -1.32
CA VAL A 267 16.76 16.66 -0.67
C VAL A 267 15.59 16.53 0.30
N LEU A 268 14.50 15.86 -0.09
CA LEU A 268 13.35 15.70 0.81
C LEU A 268 13.65 14.76 1.98
N VAL A 269 14.40 13.68 1.76
CA VAL A 269 14.84 12.78 2.82
C VAL A 269 15.77 13.48 3.82
N THR A 270 16.70 14.30 3.33
CA THR A 270 17.60 15.07 4.21
C THR A 270 16.84 16.14 5.01
N ILE A 271 15.89 16.84 4.39
CA ILE A 271 14.99 17.77 5.11
C ILE A 271 14.21 17.03 6.19
N ALA A 272 13.66 15.86 5.89
CA ALA A 272 12.91 15.08 6.87
C ALA A 272 13.79 14.61 8.04
N ALA A 273 15.03 14.20 7.77
CA ALA A 273 15.99 13.87 8.82
C ALA A 273 16.30 15.07 9.73
N CYS A 274 16.47 16.28 9.15
CA CYS A 274 16.74 17.51 9.90
C CYS A 274 15.54 17.98 10.75
N VAL A 275 14.31 17.76 10.28
CA VAL A 275 13.06 18.17 10.99
C VAL A 275 12.56 17.06 11.93
N GLU A 276 13.32 15.97 12.09
CA GLU A 276 12.93 14.77 12.85
C GLU A 276 11.57 14.21 12.39
N GLY A 277 11.30 14.30 11.09
CA GLY A 277 10.11 13.77 10.45
C GLY A 277 10.28 12.30 10.02
N SER A 278 9.23 11.74 9.43
CA SER A 278 9.29 10.40 8.86
C SER A 278 10.06 10.40 7.53
N ILE A 279 11.25 9.78 7.53
CA ILE A 279 12.09 9.58 6.33
C ILE A 279 11.29 8.87 5.23
N LEU A 280 10.56 7.81 5.58
CA LEU A 280 9.74 7.05 4.64
C LEU A 280 8.62 7.92 4.06
N LEU A 281 7.93 8.72 4.89
CA LEU A 281 6.90 9.66 4.39
C LEU A 281 7.49 10.65 3.39
N SER A 282 8.69 11.17 3.65
CA SER A 282 9.35 12.11 2.75
C SER A 282 9.75 11.47 1.41
N ALA A 283 10.13 10.19 1.41
CA ALA A 283 10.39 9.44 0.18
C ALA A 283 9.09 9.27 -0.65
N PHE A 284 7.97 8.96 0.01
CA PHE A 284 6.66 8.91 -0.65
C PHE A 284 6.29 10.27 -1.26
N LEU A 285 6.43 11.34 -0.47
CA LEU A 285 6.17 12.71 -0.94
C LEU A 285 7.09 13.11 -2.09
N ALA A 286 8.35 12.68 -2.09
CA ALA A 286 9.28 12.92 -3.19
C ALA A 286 8.80 12.28 -4.50
N GLY A 287 8.32 11.03 -4.45
CA GLY A 287 7.72 10.37 -5.62
C GLY A 287 6.50 11.12 -6.15
N ALA A 288 5.63 11.57 -5.26
CA ALA A 288 4.44 12.36 -5.63
C ALA A 288 4.81 13.72 -6.25
N VAL A 289 5.84 14.39 -5.72
CA VAL A 289 6.37 15.63 -6.30
C VAL A 289 6.96 15.38 -7.68
N VAL A 290 7.73 14.31 -7.87
CA VAL A 290 8.31 13.95 -9.17
C VAL A 290 7.21 13.65 -10.20
N ARG A 291 6.18 12.88 -9.83
CA ARG A 291 5.02 12.63 -10.71
C ARG A 291 4.37 13.95 -11.13
N TYR A 292 4.12 14.83 -10.17
CA TYR A 292 3.48 16.13 -10.42
C TYR A 292 4.33 17.06 -11.29
N THR A 293 5.65 17.16 -11.02
CA THR A 293 6.54 18.02 -11.81
C THR A 293 6.63 17.54 -13.24
N TRP A 294 6.73 16.22 -13.46
CA TRP A 294 6.82 15.66 -14.81
C TRP A 294 5.54 15.87 -15.63
N GLN A 295 4.38 15.70 -14.99
CA GLN A 295 3.08 15.98 -15.61
C GLN A 295 2.93 17.46 -15.99
N SER A 296 3.46 18.38 -15.18
CA SER A 296 3.38 19.82 -15.45
C SER A 296 4.33 20.29 -16.56
N VAL A 297 5.44 19.59 -16.81
CA VAL A 297 6.43 19.97 -17.84
C VAL A 297 5.99 19.54 -19.24
N GLY A 298 5.24 18.45 -19.36
CA GLY A 298 4.70 17.96 -20.65
C GLY A 298 3.50 18.75 -21.19
N GLY A 299 3.26 19.98 -20.70
CA GLY A 299 2.01 20.71 -20.91
C GLY A 299 1.64 21.02 -22.37
N GLY A 300 0.57 20.38 -22.83
CA GLY A 300 -0.26 20.75 -23.97
C GLY A 300 -1.46 19.82 -24.01
N GLU A 301 -2.67 20.37 -24.11
CA GLU A 301 -3.97 19.65 -24.05
C GLU A 301 -4.18 18.60 -25.15
N ASP A 302 -3.21 18.40 -26.07
CA ASP A 302 -3.28 17.45 -27.16
C ASP A 302 -1.93 16.72 -27.31
N MET A 303 -1.71 15.63 -26.56
CA MET A 303 -0.79 14.54 -26.92
C MET A 303 -1.05 13.35 -25.99
N ASP A 304 -1.08 12.16 -26.59
CA ASP A 304 -1.59 10.89 -26.06
C ASP A 304 -1.52 10.62 -24.55
N MET A 305 -2.65 10.14 -24.05
CA MET A 305 -2.94 9.74 -22.68
C MET A 305 -2.20 8.47 -22.20
N ASP A 306 -1.18 7.99 -22.91
CA ASP A 306 -0.68 6.61 -22.78
C ASP A 306 0.77 6.45 -22.30
N VAL A 307 1.57 7.51 -22.12
CA VAL A 307 2.99 7.38 -21.76
C VAL A 307 3.31 8.01 -20.40
N ASP A 308 3.26 7.21 -19.33
CA ASP A 308 3.68 7.61 -17.98
C ASP A 308 5.22 7.68 -17.87
N ARG A 309 5.80 8.76 -18.41
CA ARG A 309 7.25 9.02 -18.46
C ARG A 309 7.99 8.85 -17.10
N PRO A 310 7.52 9.38 -15.96
CA PRO A 310 8.23 9.19 -14.69
C PRO A 310 8.28 7.72 -14.28
N THR A 311 7.18 6.98 -14.48
CA THR A 311 7.12 5.54 -14.21
C THR A 311 8.06 4.77 -15.14
N MET A 312 8.11 5.09 -16.44
CA MET A 312 9.07 4.45 -17.37
C MET A 312 10.54 4.68 -16.97
N MET A 313 10.89 5.89 -16.52
CA MET A 313 12.24 6.18 -16.01
C MET A 313 12.54 5.34 -14.75
N PHE A 314 11.57 5.20 -13.86
CA PHE A 314 11.73 4.33 -12.70
C PHE A 314 11.89 2.85 -13.09
N GLU A 315 11.11 2.37 -14.06
CA GLU A 315 11.20 1.00 -14.58
C GLU A 315 12.54 0.68 -15.24
N GLU A 316 13.17 1.66 -15.88
CA GLU A 316 14.46 1.47 -16.55
C GLU A 316 15.65 1.49 -15.56
N TYR A 317 15.67 2.43 -14.61
CA TYR A 317 16.84 2.65 -13.74
C TYR A 317 16.73 2.04 -12.34
N TYR A 318 15.56 2.14 -11.69
CA TYR A 318 15.39 1.72 -10.30
C TYR A 318 14.92 0.26 -10.21
N LYS A 319 13.89 -0.08 -10.98
CA LYS A 319 13.14 -1.34 -10.85
C LYS A 319 13.99 -2.61 -10.97
N PRO A 320 14.94 -2.75 -11.92
CA PRO A 320 15.71 -3.99 -12.04
C PRO A 320 16.56 -4.29 -10.79
N ILE A 321 17.18 -3.26 -10.20
CA ILE A 321 18.00 -3.40 -9.00
C ILE A 321 17.11 -3.60 -7.77
N MET A 322 15.99 -2.89 -7.73
CA MET A 322 15.04 -2.95 -6.63
C MET A 322 14.39 -4.34 -6.52
N ASP A 323 13.85 -4.86 -7.62
CA ASP A 323 13.11 -6.13 -7.63
C ASP A 323 14.01 -7.33 -7.35
N HIS A 324 15.25 -7.34 -7.85
CA HIS A 324 16.12 -8.51 -7.75
C HIS A 324 17.09 -8.50 -6.56
N ILE A 325 17.38 -7.33 -5.98
CA ILE A 325 18.40 -7.21 -4.92
C ILE A 325 17.83 -6.47 -3.71
N LEU A 326 17.45 -5.19 -3.84
CA LEU A 326 17.21 -4.35 -2.67
C LEU A 326 15.95 -4.73 -1.89
N VAL A 327 14.84 -5.02 -2.58
CA VAL A 327 13.58 -5.42 -1.94
C VAL A 327 13.66 -6.82 -1.34
N PRO A 328 14.20 -7.84 -2.04
CA PRO A 328 14.47 -9.13 -1.41
C PRO A 328 15.36 -9.03 -0.17
N PHE A 329 16.38 -8.16 -0.18
CA PHE A 329 17.22 -7.91 0.99
C PHE A 329 16.47 -7.27 2.14
N PHE A 330 15.59 -6.32 1.86
CA PHE A 330 14.71 -5.74 2.87
C PHE A 330 13.86 -6.81 3.56
N PHE A 331 13.16 -7.64 2.79
CA PHE A 331 12.29 -8.67 3.35
C PHE A 331 13.06 -9.80 4.03
N ALA A 332 14.21 -10.19 3.50
CA ALA A 332 15.08 -11.15 4.16
C ALA A 332 15.64 -10.59 5.48
N SER A 333 15.94 -9.29 5.56
CA SER A 333 16.42 -8.64 6.79
C SER A 333 15.38 -8.66 7.91
N ILE A 334 14.08 -8.51 7.58
CA ILE A 334 12.98 -8.73 8.53
C ILE A 334 13.02 -10.18 9.04
N GLY A 335 13.28 -11.14 8.14
CA GLY A 335 13.40 -12.56 8.49
C GLY A 335 14.53 -12.85 9.47
N PHE A 336 15.67 -12.17 9.37
CA PHE A 336 16.79 -12.32 10.30
C PHE A 336 16.42 -12.00 11.75
N SER A 337 15.43 -11.13 11.95
CA SER A 337 14.98 -10.67 13.28
C SER A 337 13.90 -11.57 13.91
N ILE A 338 13.40 -12.61 13.23
CA ILE A 338 12.27 -13.43 13.74
C ILE A 338 12.78 -14.69 14.49
N PRO A 339 12.51 -14.83 15.81
CA PRO A 339 12.92 -16.00 16.57
C PRO A 339 12.00 -17.22 16.32
N VAL A 340 12.42 -18.12 15.43
CA VAL A 340 11.59 -19.26 14.98
C VAL A 340 11.37 -20.33 16.06
N SER A 341 12.33 -20.48 16.98
CA SER A 341 12.29 -21.51 18.03
C SER A 341 11.01 -21.45 18.86
N GLU A 342 10.47 -20.24 19.07
CA GLU A 342 9.27 -20.02 19.85
C GLU A 342 8.01 -19.89 18.97
N MET A 343 8.16 -19.50 17.70
CA MET A 343 7.06 -19.21 16.78
C MET A 343 6.05 -20.37 16.64
N PHE A 344 6.52 -21.62 16.66
CA PHE A 344 5.68 -22.81 16.51
C PHE A 344 5.10 -23.34 17.84
N SER A 345 5.23 -22.60 18.93
CA SER A 345 4.56 -22.94 20.19
C SER A 345 3.04 -22.86 20.00
N GLY A 346 2.31 -23.93 20.35
CA GLY A 346 0.87 -24.04 20.12
C GLY A 346 0.05 -22.86 20.67
N SER A 347 0.48 -22.27 21.80
CA SER A 347 -0.14 -21.08 22.39
C SER A 347 0.01 -19.83 21.51
N ILE A 348 1.21 -19.57 20.99
CA ILE A 348 1.51 -18.39 20.16
C ILE A 348 0.80 -18.53 18.81
N MET A 349 0.87 -19.71 18.20
CA MET A 349 0.23 -19.98 16.93
C MET A 349 -1.30 -19.81 17.01
N TRP A 350 -1.96 -20.34 18.05
CA TRP A 350 -3.41 -20.18 18.23
C TRP A 350 -3.82 -18.72 18.46
N LYS A 351 -3.06 -17.99 19.28
CA LYS A 351 -3.27 -16.54 19.49
C LYS A 351 -3.10 -15.77 18.19
N GLY A 352 -2.08 -16.08 17.40
CA GLY A 352 -1.83 -15.49 16.08
C GLY A 352 -2.96 -15.75 15.09
N ILE A 353 -3.45 -16.99 15.00
CA ILE A 353 -4.59 -17.36 14.13
C ILE A 353 -5.87 -16.61 14.56
N PHE A 354 -6.16 -16.60 15.85
CA PHE A 354 -7.32 -15.89 16.38
C PHE A 354 -7.23 -14.38 16.10
N TYR A 355 -6.06 -13.80 16.30
CA TYR A 355 -5.81 -12.39 16.03
C TYR A 355 -5.94 -12.07 14.53
N ALA A 356 -5.42 -12.93 13.66
CA ALA A 356 -5.59 -12.83 12.20
C ALA A 356 -7.07 -12.83 11.79
N PHE A 357 -7.87 -13.72 12.38
CA PHE A 357 -9.30 -13.82 12.11
C PHE A 357 -10.06 -12.54 12.53
N LEU A 358 -9.71 -11.97 13.68
CA LEU A 358 -10.31 -10.70 14.11
C LEU A 358 -9.90 -9.55 13.19
N MET A 359 -8.64 -9.50 12.75
CA MET A 359 -8.16 -8.50 11.80
C MET A 359 -8.80 -8.63 10.43
N PHE A 360 -9.07 -9.85 9.99
CA PHE A 360 -9.83 -10.12 8.79
C PHE A 360 -11.22 -9.48 8.86
N LEU A 361 -11.94 -9.66 9.97
CA LEU A 361 -13.26 -9.04 10.18
C LEU A 361 -13.18 -7.51 10.25
N ALA A 362 -12.18 -6.98 10.95
CA ALA A 362 -11.97 -5.54 11.08
C ALA A 362 -11.76 -4.88 9.71
N LYS A 363 -10.91 -5.44 8.85
CA LYS A 363 -10.67 -4.89 7.50
C LYS A 363 -11.83 -5.15 6.53
N ALA A 364 -12.50 -6.29 6.64
CA ALA A 364 -13.70 -6.55 5.85
C ALA A 364 -14.80 -5.49 6.09
N SER A 365 -14.84 -4.88 7.28
CA SER A 365 -15.78 -3.81 7.61
C SER A 365 -15.65 -2.54 6.75
N VAL A 366 -14.49 -2.31 6.11
CA VAL A 366 -14.30 -1.19 5.17
C VAL A 366 -15.27 -1.28 3.99
N GLY A 367 -15.67 -2.49 3.60
CA GLY A 367 -16.71 -2.72 2.58
C GLY A 367 -18.07 -2.09 2.93
N ILE A 368 -18.35 -1.83 4.23
CA ILE A 368 -19.59 -1.17 4.69
C ILE A 368 -19.70 0.26 4.14
N VAL A 369 -18.57 0.94 3.91
CA VAL A 369 -18.53 2.30 3.33
C VAL A 369 -19.14 2.34 1.93
N VAL A 370 -19.03 1.26 1.17
CA VAL A 370 -19.64 1.15 -0.17
C VAL A 370 -21.17 1.17 -0.07
N TYR A 371 -21.74 0.52 0.95
CA TYR A 371 -23.18 0.59 1.22
C TYR A 371 -23.61 1.99 1.68
N PHE A 372 -22.78 2.67 2.48
CA PHE A 372 -23.05 4.04 2.91
C PHE A 372 -23.11 5.01 1.73
N LYS A 373 -22.21 4.87 0.75
CA LYS A 373 -22.25 5.64 -0.51
C LYS A 373 -23.54 5.37 -1.29
N PHE A 374 -23.92 4.11 -1.47
CA PHE A 374 -25.16 3.74 -2.15
C PHE A 374 -26.38 4.36 -1.47
N PHE A 375 -26.43 4.30 -0.13
CA PHE A 375 -27.53 4.85 0.64
C PHE A 375 -27.61 6.38 0.57
N THR A 376 -26.47 7.08 0.67
CA THR A 376 -26.42 8.54 0.58
C THR A 376 -26.77 9.05 -0.82
N THR A 377 -26.35 8.39 -1.89
CA THR A 377 -26.77 8.74 -3.27
C THR A 377 -28.26 8.50 -3.48
N LYS A 378 -28.80 7.38 -3.00
CA LYS A 378 -30.23 7.08 -3.09
C LYS A 378 -31.08 8.08 -2.28
N TRP A 379 -30.59 8.49 -1.11
CA TRP A 379 -31.25 9.47 -0.27
C TRP A 379 -31.19 10.89 -0.87
N SER A 380 -30.05 11.27 -1.46
CA SER A 380 -29.87 12.55 -2.17
C SER A 380 -30.78 12.66 -3.40
N HIS A 381 -30.89 11.60 -4.22
CA HIS A 381 -31.83 11.55 -5.35
C HIS A 381 -33.29 11.64 -4.91
N LYS A 382 -33.64 10.96 -3.80
CA LYS A 382 -34.99 11.05 -3.24
C LYS A 382 -35.32 12.47 -2.75
N TRP A 383 -34.31 13.22 -2.29
CA TRP A 383 -34.45 14.61 -1.85
C TRP A 383 -34.55 15.60 -3.02
N THR A 384 -33.77 15.42 -4.10
CA THR A 384 -33.89 16.25 -5.32
C THR A 384 -35.20 16.00 -6.07
N ASP A 385 -35.70 14.77 -6.11
CA ASP A 385 -37.05 14.48 -6.63
C ASP A 385 -38.15 15.09 -5.76
N SER A 386 -37.97 15.06 -4.43
CA SER A 386 -38.92 15.70 -3.51
C SER A 386 -38.92 17.23 -3.64
N LYS A 387 -37.79 17.84 -3.98
CA LYS A 387 -37.64 19.29 -4.18
C LYS A 387 -38.18 19.77 -5.54
N LYS A 388 -38.10 18.93 -6.59
CA LYS A 388 -38.77 19.21 -7.89
C LYS A 388 -40.30 19.15 -7.78
N ARG A 389 -40.87 18.39 -6.85
CA ARG A 389 -42.32 18.33 -6.60
C ARG A 389 -42.86 19.47 -5.72
N THR A 390 -42.01 20.33 -5.16
CA THR A 390 -42.42 21.40 -4.22
C THR A 390 -42.24 22.83 -4.75
N LEU A 391 -41.88 23.02 -6.03
CA LEU A 391 -41.92 24.35 -6.65
C LEU A 391 -43.30 24.57 -7.31
N PRO A 392 -44.03 25.65 -6.99
CA PRO A 392 -45.25 25.99 -7.69
C PRO A 392 -44.90 26.45 -9.12
N VAL A 393 -45.59 25.87 -10.10
CA VAL A 393 -45.59 26.30 -11.50
C VAL A 393 -46.10 27.75 -11.55
N PRO A 394 -45.37 28.71 -12.16
CA PRO A 394 -45.93 30.04 -12.41
C PRO A 394 -47.04 29.95 -13.46
N GLU A 395 -48.17 30.56 -13.13
CA GLU A 395 -49.35 30.70 -13.98
C GLU A 395 -49.07 31.76 -15.05
N GLU A 396 -48.88 31.36 -16.31
CA GLU A 396 -48.77 32.26 -17.46
C GLU A 396 -50.15 32.51 -18.11
N LEU A 397 -50.48 33.79 -18.29
CA LEU A 397 -51.69 34.28 -18.97
C LEU A 397 -51.69 33.96 -20.49
N PRO A 398 -52.87 33.87 -21.14
CA PRO A 398 -53.01 33.29 -22.47
C PRO A 398 -52.85 34.33 -23.59
N GLN A 399 -52.06 34.01 -24.62
CA GLN A 399 -52.19 34.63 -25.96
C GLN A 399 -52.00 33.62 -27.10
N GLN A 400 -52.85 33.81 -28.11
CA GLN A 400 -53.18 32.95 -29.24
C GLN A 400 -52.09 32.85 -30.33
N GLY A 401 -52.06 31.70 -31.01
CA GLY A 401 -52.09 31.67 -32.48
C GLY A 401 -50.97 30.90 -33.20
N GLY A 402 -51.29 29.71 -33.73
CA GLY A 402 -50.60 29.09 -34.88
C GLY A 402 -50.08 27.67 -34.68
N SER A 403 -50.66 26.69 -35.38
CA SER A 403 -50.22 25.28 -35.53
C SER A 403 -49.79 25.03 -37.00
N PRO A 404 -49.26 23.85 -37.40
CA PRO A 404 -48.37 22.89 -36.73
C PRO A 404 -47.15 22.51 -37.62
N GLU A 405 -46.04 22.09 -37.02
CA GLU A 405 -45.06 21.22 -37.71
C GLU A 405 -44.67 20.09 -36.74
N GLU A 406 -45.17 18.89 -37.04
CA GLU A 406 -45.00 17.67 -36.26
C GLU A 406 -43.57 17.14 -36.41
N ILE A 407 -42.81 17.15 -35.32
CA ILE A 407 -41.64 16.29 -35.12
C ILE A 407 -42.03 15.33 -33.99
N PRO A 408 -41.95 13.99 -34.18
CA PRO A 408 -42.43 13.05 -33.18
C PRO A 408 -41.60 13.18 -31.90
N ALA A 409 -42.30 13.52 -30.81
CA ALA A 409 -41.77 13.45 -29.47
C ALA A 409 -41.44 11.98 -29.15
N ASN A 410 -40.14 11.65 -29.11
CA ASN A 410 -39.69 10.46 -28.40
C ASN A 410 -39.93 10.71 -26.91
N ASP A 411 -40.97 10.10 -26.36
CA ASP A 411 -41.11 9.87 -24.93
C ASP A 411 -39.79 9.30 -24.40
N PRO A 412 -39.13 9.91 -23.39
CA PRO A 412 -38.03 9.25 -22.73
C PRO A 412 -38.64 8.10 -21.93
N VAL A 413 -38.50 6.89 -22.47
CA VAL A 413 -38.71 5.64 -21.76
C VAL A 413 -37.91 5.73 -20.46
N ASP A 414 -38.62 5.93 -19.37
CA ASP A 414 -38.14 5.92 -17.99
C ASP A 414 -37.71 4.46 -17.68
N GLN A 415 -36.55 4.05 -18.19
CA GLN A 415 -35.87 2.84 -17.74
C GLN A 415 -35.40 3.09 -16.31
N LYS A 416 -36.30 2.81 -15.36
CA LYS A 416 -35.97 2.50 -13.97
C LYS A 416 -34.96 1.35 -13.98
N PHE A 417 -33.66 1.66 -14.07
CA PHE A 417 -32.62 0.76 -13.63
C PHE A 417 -32.85 0.53 -12.14
N LYS A 418 -33.53 -0.58 -11.81
CA LYS A 418 -33.48 -1.19 -10.47
C LYS A 418 -32.01 -1.53 -10.23
N THR A 419 -31.29 -0.58 -9.63
CA THR A 419 -29.92 -0.83 -9.17
C THR A 419 -30.05 -1.74 -7.95
N ASP A 420 -29.78 -3.02 -8.17
CA ASP A 420 -29.63 -3.98 -7.09
C ASP A 420 -28.57 -3.47 -6.09
N PRO A 421 -28.74 -3.72 -4.79
CA PRO A 421 -27.75 -3.35 -3.79
C PRO A 421 -26.36 -3.92 -4.17
N PRO A 422 -25.28 -3.12 -4.08
CA PRO A 422 -23.94 -3.47 -4.57
C PRO A 422 -23.22 -4.44 -3.61
N HIS A 423 -23.84 -5.57 -3.31
CA HIS A 423 -23.33 -6.55 -2.35
C HIS A 423 -21.96 -7.12 -2.77
N LEU A 424 -21.80 -7.41 -4.06
CA LEU A 424 -20.57 -7.98 -4.59
C LEU A 424 -19.43 -6.97 -4.60
N ASP A 425 -19.70 -5.70 -4.92
CA ASP A 425 -18.67 -4.65 -4.90
C ASP A 425 -18.20 -4.38 -3.47
N ALA A 426 -19.12 -4.35 -2.50
CA ALA A 426 -18.76 -4.20 -1.09
C ALA A 426 -17.92 -5.38 -0.57
N ILE A 427 -18.26 -6.61 -0.97
CA ILE A 427 -17.48 -7.81 -0.62
C ILE A 427 -16.10 -7.78 -1.28
N ILE A 428 -16.00 -7.33 -2.53
CA ILE A 428 -14.71 -7.19 -3.23
C ILE A 428 -13.86 -6.12 -2.54
N VAL A 429 -14.39 -4.93 -2.25
CA VAL A 429 -13.65 -3.91 -1.50
C VAL A 429 -13.21 -4.45 -0.15
N GLY A 430 -14.13 -5.00 0.65
CA GLY A 430 -13.82 -5.54 1.97
C GLY A 430 -12.76 -6.65 1.92
N SER A 431 -12.86 -7.61 1.00
CA SER A 431 -11.89 -8.71 0.87
C SER A 431 -10.53 -8.26 0.34
N THR A 432 -10.51 -7.30 -0.59
CA THR A 432 -9.25 -6.76 -1.12
C THR A 432 -8.46 -5.94 -0.10
N MET A 433 -9.11 -5.44 0.96
CA MET A 433 -8.47 -4.67 2.04
C MET A 433 -7.82 -5.54 3.12
N ILE A 434 -7.95 -6.87 3.02
CA ILE A 434 -7.46 -7.82 4.03
C ILE A 434 -5.99 -8.14 3.83
N ALA A 435 -5.53 -8.19 2.58
CA ALA A 435 -4.16 -8.54 2.25
C ALA A 435 -3.20 -7.53 2.88
N ARG A 436 -2.19 -8.04 3.60
CA ARG A 436 -1.19 -7.22 4.29
C ARG A 436 0.08 -7.11 3.47
N GLY A 437 0.61 -5.89 3.39
CA GLY A 437 1.83 -5.58 2.65
C GLY A 437 3.06 -5.67 3.53
N GLY A 438 4.22 -5.44 2.93
CA GLY A 438 5.50 -5.42 3.63
C GLY A 438 5.60 -4.40 4.75
N PHE A 439 4.88 -3.28 4.66
CA PHE A 439 4.87 -2.25 5.70
C PHE A 439 4.36 -2.76 7.05
N GLY A 440 3.44 -3.74 7.08
CA GLY A 440 2.98 -4.31 8.35
C GLY A 440 4.10 -5.03 9.10
N PHE A 441 4.95 -5.76 8.37
CA PHE A 441 6.13 -6.43 8.91
C PHE A 441 7.17 -5.41 9.39
N LEU A 442 7.41 -4.34 8.63
CA LEU A 442 8.28 -3.24 9.04
C LEU A 442 7.87 -2.66 10.39
N VAL A 443 6.58 -2.34 10.56
CA VAL A 443 6.09 -1.73 11.80
C VAL A 443 6.30 -2.68 12.97
N ALA A 444 6.06 -3.98 12.77
CA ALA A 444 6.26 -4.98 13.82
C ALA A 444 7.73 -5.06 14.23
N SER A 445 8.66 -5.08 13.27
CA SER A 445 10.10 -5.11 13.54
C SER A 445 10.61 -3.82 14.19
N GLU A 446 10.14 -2.65 13.74
CA GLU A 446 10.49 -1.35 14.35
C GLU A 446 9.94 -1.20 15.78
N ALA A 447 8.76 -1.75 16.04
CA ALA A 447 8.19 -1.74 17.38
C ALA A 447 8.99 -2.62 18.35
N GLN A 448 9.42 -3.80 17.90
CA GLN A 448 10.28 -4.70 18.67
C GLN A 448 11.65 -4.04 18.93
N SER A 449 12.28 -3.47 17.90
CA SER A 449 13.60 -2.82 18.06
C SER A 449 13.55 -1.58 18.97
N SER A 450 12.40 -0.89 19.01
CA SER A 450 12.19 0.27 19.88
C SER A 450 11.79 -0.08 21.32
N GLY A 451 11.69 -1.37 21.68
CA GLY A 451 11.23 -1.80 23.01
C GLY A 451 9.78 -1.42 23.34
N THR A 452 8.98 -1.15 22.30
CA THR A 452 7.58 -0.71 22.42
C THR A 452 6.66 -1.84 22.88
N LEU A 453 7.05 -3.08 22.56
CA LEU A 453 6.29 -4.27 22.91
C LEU A 453 6.60 -4.74 24.34
N SER A 454 7.56 -4.08 25.02
CA SER A 454 7.90 -4.30 26.41
C SER A 454 6.76 -3.94 27.37
N LEU A 455 6.64 -4.75 28.43
CA LEU A 455 5.62 -4.64 29.46
C LEU A 455 6.09 -3.68 30.57
N SER A 456 6.30 -2.39 30.23
CA SER A 456 6.82 -1.41 31.18
C SER A 456 5.74 -0.92 32.16
N LYS A 457 5.77 -1.49 33.37
CA LYS A 457 5.41 -0.76 34.58
C LYS A 457 6.66 -0.64 35.45
N THR A 458 7.47 0.40 35.25
CA THR A 458 8.17 1.26 36.26
C THR A 458 9.28 2.04 35.54
N PRO A 459 9.48 3.36 35.80
CA PRO A 459 10.57 4.12 35.22
C PRO A 459 11.90 3.74 35.89
N THR A 460 12.70 2.88 35.28
CA THR A 460 14.08 2.67 35.71
C THR A 460 14.94 3.81 35.18
N ARG A 461 15.10 4.85 36.02
CA ARG A 461 16.27 5.71 35.98
C ARG A 461 17.51 4.82 35.88
N ILE A 462 18.32 5.10 34.87
CA ILE A 462 19.69 4.60 34.73
C ILE A 462 20.43 4.89 36.05
N LEU A 463 20.56 3.87 36.90
CA LEU A 463 21.47 3.87 38.03
C LEU A 463 22.57 2.88 37.71
N ASN A 464 23.69 3.47 37.29
CA ASN A 464 24.97 2.84 37.11
C ASN A 464 25.42 2.25 38.46
N VAL A 465 25.22 0.94 38.70
CA VAL A 465 25.80 0.25 39.86
C VAL A 465 26.16 -1.18 39.46
N GLN A 466 27.47 -1.45 39.46
CA GLN A 466 28.03 -2.80 39.42
C GLN A 466 27.50 -3.63 40.60
N GLY A 467 26.69 -4.64 40.31
CA GLY A 467 26.13 -5.57 41.31
C GLY A 467 24.73 -6.05 40.96
N LEU A 468 24.58 -6.77 39.84
CA LEU A 468 23.27 -7.26 39.39
C LEU A 468 22.84 -8.48 40.23
N SER A 469 21.76 -8.33 41.01
CA SER A 469 21.12 -9.43 41.74
C SER A 469 20.42 -10.39 40.77
N HIS A 470 20.52 -11.71 40.98
CA HIS A 470 19.90 -12.78 40.17
C HIS A 470 18.42 -12.54 39.85
N LYS A 471 17.67 -11.92 40.77
CA LYS A 471 16.24 -11.58 40.59
C LYS A 471 15.98 -10.49 39.55
N VAL A 472 16.94 -9.61 39.30
CA VAL A 472 16.84 -8.56 38.27
C VAL A 472 17.10 -9.18 36.89
N THR A 473 18.11 -10.05 36.78
CA THR A 473 18.42 -10.80 35.54
C THR A 473 17.26 -11.70 35.11
N GLU A 474 16.62 -12.41 36.04
CA GLU A 474 15.41 -13.18 35.72
C GLU A 474 14.27 -12.29 35.22
N ARG A 475 14.05 -11.13 35.85
CA ARG A 475 12.99 -10.21 35.44
C ARG A 475 13.20 -9.66 34.02
N PHE A 476 14.44 -9.26 33.68
CA PHE A 476 14.76 -8.83 32.31
C PHE A 476 14.53 -9.96 31.31
N ARG A 477 14.99 -11.19 31.63
CA ARG A 477 14.74 -12.36 30.78
C ARG A 477 13.26 -12.66 30.59
N THR A 478 12.43 -12.49 31.62
CA THR A 478 10.97 -12.67 31.48
C THR A 478 10.30 -11.57 30.65
N LEU A 479 10.85 -10.35 30.62
CA LEU A 479 10.31 -9.25 29.83
C LEU A 479 10.62 -9.46 28.34
N ASP A 480 11.86 -9.83 28.01
CA ASP A 480 12.29 -10.12 26.63
C ASP A 480 11.45 -11.26 26.03
N VAL A 481 11.22 -12.34 26.80
CA VAL A 481 10.38 -13.47 26.36
C VAL A 481 8.94 -13.04 26.07
N VAL A 482 8.37 -12.11 26.84
CA VAL A 482 6.98 -11.65 26.63
C VAL A 482 6.89 -10.70 25.43
N GLU A 483 7.87 -9.83 25.24
CA GLU A 483 7.99 -8.95 24.07
C GLU A 483 8.09 -9.78 22.77
N ASP A 484 8.93 -10.81 22.77
CA ASP A 484 9.06 -11.74 21.65
C ASP A 484 7.76 -12.51 21.37
N GLN A 485 7.00 -12.90 22.41
CA GLN A 485 5.70 -13.54 22.21
C GLN A 485 4.68 -12.63 21.51
N ILE A 486 4.61 -11.35 21.89
CA ILE A 486 3.69 -10.39 21.25
C ILE A 486 4.11 -10.17 19.80
N PHE A 487 5.40 -9.96 19.56
CA PHE A 487 5.94 -9.84 18.22
C PHE A 487 5.59 -11.05 17.34
N LEU A 488 5.80 -12.28 17.83
CA LEU A 488 5.49 -13.51 17.11
C LEU A 488 3.99 -13.67 16.81
N VAL A 489 3.10 -13.26 17.73
CA VAL A 489 1.64 -13.25 17.47
C VAL A 489 1.29 -12.28 16.34
N ILE A 490 1.92 -11.10 16.30
CA ILE A 490 1.72 -10.11 15.23
C ILE A 490 2.22 -10.68 13.89
N ILE A 491 3.42 -11.28 13.88
CA ILE A 491 4.00 -11.89 12.67
C ILE A 491 3.11 -13.01 12.12
N TRP A 492 2.61 -13.91 12.97
CA TRP A 492 1.65 -14.93 12.55
C TRP A 492 0.40 -14.33 11.92
N ALA A 493 -0.15 -13.29 12.55
CA ALA A 493 -1.34 -12.62 12.03
C ALA A 493 -1.08 -11.94 10.67
N LEU A 494 0.07 -11.31 10.49
CA LEU A 494 0.49 -10.72 9.23
C LEU A 494 0.64 -11.78 8.14
N VAL A 495 1.40 -12.84 8.38
CA VAL A 495 1.60 -13.96 7.43
C VAL A 495 0.27 -14.55 6.99
N LEU A 496 -0.62 -14.86 7.95
CA LEU A 496 -1.93 -15.43 7.64
C LEU A 496 -2.81 -14.46 6.82
N CYS A 497 -2.84 -13.17 7.18
CA CYS A 497 -3.61 -12.19 6.43
C CYS A 497 -3.04 -11.96 5.01
N THR A 498 -1.72 -12.01 4.83
CA THR A 498 -1.08 -11.89 3.53
C THR A 498 -1.36 -13.09 2.62
N ILE A 499 -1.39 -14.32 3.16
CA ILE A 499 -1.72 -15.52 2.36
C ILE A 499 -3.23 -15.58 2.06
N VAL A 500 -4.07 -15.39 3.09
CA VAL A 500 -5.53 -15.58 2.96
C VAL A 500 -6.17 -14.43 2.16
N GLY A 501 -5.65 -13.21 2.25
CA GLY A 501 -6.21 -12.02 1.60
C GLY A 501 -6.38 -12.17 0.08
N PRO A 502 -5.31 -12.44 -0.70
CA PRO A 502 -5.38 -12.66 -2.13
C PRO A 502 -6.31 -13.82 -2.51
N VAL A 503 -6.29 -14.93 -1.76
CA VAL A 503 -7.16 -16.08 -2.00
C VAL A 503 -8.64 -15.71 -1.87
N VAL A 504 -9.02 -15.03 -0.78
CA VAL A 504 -10.41 -14.60 -0.55
C VAL A 504 -10.85 -13.56 -1.59
N SER A 505 -9.99 -12.58 -1.90
CA SER A 505 -10.23 -11.59 -2.94
C SER A 505 -10.44 -12.24 -4.31
N GLY A 506 -9.59 -13.20 -4.68
CA GLY A 506 -9.70 -13.94 -5.95
C GLY A 506 -11.02 -14.72 -6.06
N ILE A 507 -11.46 -15.37 -4.97
CA ILE A 507 -12.77 -16.05 -4.93
C ILE A 507 -13.92 -15.04 -5.07
N ALA A 508 -13.86 -13.89 -4.40
CA ALA A 508 -14.89 -12.85 -4.48
C ALA A 508 -15.01 -12.28 -5.90
N VAL A 509 -13.88 -11.97 -6.55
CA VAL A 509 -13.83 -11.49 -7.93
C VAL A 509 -14.35 -12.55 -8.90
N ARG A 510 -13.94 -13.80 -8.75
CA ARG A 510 -14.43 -14.92 -9.58
C ARG A 510 -15.95 -15.06 -9.49
N ARG A 511 -16.55 -14.93 -8.29
CA ARG A 511 -18.01 -14.98 -8.12
C ARG A 511 -18.71 -13.84 -8.85
N LYS A 512 -18.15 -12.62 -8.83
CA LYS A 512 -18.71 -11.49 -9.58
C LYS A 512 -18.69 -11.75 -11.08
N LEU A 513 -17.56 -12.21 -11.62
CA LEU A 513 -17.44 -12.53 -13.05
C LEU A 513 -18.42 -13.64 -13.48
N ILE A 514 -18.64 -14.65 -12.64
CA ILE A 514 -19.63 -15.71 -12.93
C ILE A 514 -21.05 -15.13 -12.96
N LYS A 515 -21.39 -14.21 -12.04
CA LYS A 515 -22.72 -13.58 -12.00
C LYS A 515 -22.95 -12.67 -13.22
N GLU A 516 -21.94 -11.89 -13.62
CA GLU A 516 -22.01 -11.04 -14.82
C GLU A 516 -22.24 -11.90 -16.08
N ARG A 517 -21.45 -12.97 -16.27
CA ARG A 517 -21.65 -13.92 -17.38
C ARG A 517 -22.98 -14.68 -17.33
N ALA A 518 -23.55 -14.88 -16.14
CA ALA A 518 -24.86 -15.52 -15.99
C ALA A 518 -26.01 -14.57 -16.33
N GLY A 519 -25.85 -13.26 -16.07
CA GLY A 519 -26.78 -12.21 -16.48
C GLY A 519 -26.72 -11.90 -17.98
N GLU A 520 -25.57 -12.10 -18.62
CA GLU A 520 -25.39 -11.98 -20.08
C GLU A 520 -25.94 -13.17 -20.88
N ARG A 521 -26.42 -14.24 -20.22
CA ARG A 521 -27.08 -15.35 -20.91
C ARG A 521 -28.44 -14.84 -21.38
N CYS A 522 -28.48 -14.29 -22.60
CA CYS A 522 -29.63 -13.62 -23.23
C CYS A 522 -30.96 -14.34 -22.86
N GLU A 523 -31.93 -13.59 -22.35
CA GLU A 523 -33.34 -14.00 -22.21
C GLU A 523 -33.95 -14.19 -23.61
N CYS A 524 -33.51 -15.18 -24.38
CA CYS A 524 -34.30 -15.63 -25.53
C CYS A 524 -35.32 -16.66 -25.01
N SER A 525 -36.43 -16.13 -24.49
CA SER A 525 -37.66 -16.90 -24.27
C SER A 525 -38.30 -17.12 -25.65
N PHE A 526 -37.99 -18.23 -26.32
CA PHE A 526 -38.68 -18.60 -27.56
C PHE A 526 -39.43 -19.93 -27.38
N ASN A 527 -40.75 -19.82 -27.54
CA ASN A 527 -41.67 -20.94 -27.62
C ASN A 527 -41.52 -21.60 -29.00
N VAL A 528 -41.41 -22.93 -29.02
CA VAL A 528 -41.07 -23.73 -30.21
C VAL A 528 -42.16 -23.65 -31.29
N ARG A 529 -41.79 -23.22 -32.52
CA ARG A 529 -42.42 -23.67 -33.77
C ARG A 529 -41.49 -23.52 -35.00
N GLN A 530 -40.80 -24.62 -35.32
CA GLN A 530 -40.52 -25.25 -36.63
C GLN A 530 -40.13 -24.43 -37.90
N ARG A 531 -39.06 -24.92 -38.58
CA ARG A 531 -38.51 -24.65 -39.95
C ARG A 531 -37.67 -23.37 -40.13
N ASP A 532 -36.55 -23.29 -40.88
CA ASP A 532 -35.86 -24.14 -41.87
C ASP A 532 -34.35 -23.75 -41.96
N ILE A 533 -33.59 -24.51 -42.76
CA ILE A 533 -32.14 -24.59 -42.98
C ILE A 533 -31.47 -23.36 -43.63
N GLY A 534 -30.22 -23.02 -43.27
CA GLY A 534 -29.33 -22.15 -44.07
C GLY A 534 -27.99 -21.75 -43.41
N THR A 535 -26.89 -21.91 -44.14
CA THR A 535 -25.44 -21.81 -43.78
C THR A 535 -24.82 -20.41 -43.87
N GLY A 536 -23.78 -20.10 -43.07
CA GLY A 536 -22.80 -19.02 -43.37
C GLY A 536 -22.06 -18.45 -42.15
N ASP A 537 -20.72 -18.44 -42.24
CA ASP A 537 -19.72 -17.96 -41.27
C ASP A 537 -19.63 -16.42 -41.25
N ASP A 538 -19.52 -15.78 -40.07
CA ASP A 538 -18.56 -14.68 -39.79
C ASP A 538 -18.75 -14.05 -38.38
N ARG A 539 -17.60 -13.71 -37.78
CA ARG A 539 -17.44 -13.07 -36.47
C ARG A 539 -18.00 -11.65 -36.44
N VAL A 540 -19.14 -11.44 -35.79
CA VAL A 540 -19.56 -10.14 -35.23
C VAL A 540 -20.24 -10.37 -33.88
N GLY A 541 -19.75 -9.71 -32.84
CA GLY A 541 -20.43 -9.63 -31.56
C GLY A 541 -21.75 -8.88 -31.73
N GLY A 542 -22.86 -9.59 -31.50
CA GLY A 542 -24.20 -9.04 -31.43
C GLY A 542 -25.15 -10.14 -31.00
N CYS A 543 -25.91 -9.93 -29.92
CA CYS A 543 -27.08 -10.74 -29.60
C CYS A 543 -28.16 -10.42 -30.67
N HIS A 544 -27.89 -10.78 -31.93
CA HIS A 544 -28.69 -10.47 -33.13
C HIS A 544 -29.53 -11.67 -33.61
N LEU A 545 -29.60 -12.75 -32.83
CA LEU A 545 -30.48 -13.91 -33.06
C LEU A 545 -31.67 -13.93 -32.09
N CYS A 546 -32.23 -12.76 -31.84
CA CYS A 546 -33.56 -12.59 -31.24
C CYS A 546 -34.31 -11.57 -32.13
N LEU A 547 -34.49 -11.88 -33.43
CA LEU A 547 -35.37 -11.18 -34.38
C LEU A 547 -35.97 -12.19 -35.36
#